data_AF-A0A1U9JZK9-F1
#
_entry.id   AF-A0A1U9JZK9-F1
#
_cell.length_a   1.000
_cell.length_b   1.000
_cell.length_c   1.000
_cell.angle_alpha   90.00
_cell.angle_beta   90.00
_cell.angle_gamma   90.00
#
_symmetry.space_group_name_H-M   'P 1'
#
loop_
_entity.id
_entity.type
_entity.pdbx_description
1 polymer ?
#
loop_
_entity_poly.entity_id
_entity_poly.type
_entity_poly.pdbx_seq_one_letter_code
_entity_poly.pdbx_strand_id
1 'polypeptide(L)'
;MSDVIKVNGFTNESLEWKAWLDVVKVEQATPEQIAVLEASHPQAKTSDYYLLLVHQPEILNHRSHTYNAIMYAPRGLNRADRELGALTVSQINGCVYCASVHAQRFEQLSKRADMVEAVFADPATAAQTSRDKAIIELATSLTKQPDHLDDAYIQALKDEGMDDVEILDLIHSVAIFGWANRLMLNLGEPVYTN
;
A
#
# COMPACT_ATOMS: atom_id res chain seq x y z
N MET A 1 21.80 -2.72 -6.09
CA MET A 1 20.69 -3.09 -5.19
C MET A 1 20.80 -2.17 -4.01
N SER A 2 19.69 -1.62 -3.52
CA SER A 2 19.69 -0.96 -2.23
C SER A 2 20.01 -1.97 -1.13
N ASP A 3 20.56 -1.49 -0.02
CA ASP A 3 20.84 -2.34 1.11
C ASP A 3 19.53 -2.86 1.72
N VAL A 4 19.61 -4.06 2.30
CA VAL A 4 18.47 -4.67 2.98
C VAL A 4 18.23 -3.93 4.31
N ILE A 5 17.03 -3.38 4.47
CA ILE A 5 16.59 -2.69 5.68
C ILE A 5 15.74 -3.66 6.50
N LYS A 6 16.10 -3.89 7.76
CA LYS A 6 15.31 -4.69 8.71
C LYS A 6 15.17 -3.94 10.03
N VAL A 7 13.96 -3.45 10.32
CA VAL A 7 13.70 -2.64 11.52
C VAL A 7 12.36 -3.04 12.12
N ASN A 8 12.32 -3.33 13.42
CA ASN A 8 11.09 -3.64 14.17
C ASN A 8 10.19 -4.71 13.53
N GLY A 9 10.79 -5.70 12.85
CA GLY A 9 10.05 -6.78 12.16
C GLY A 9 9.59 -6.44 10.73
N PHE A 10 9.79 -5.20 10.28
CA PHE A 10 9.60 -4.79 8.89
C PHE A 10 10.87 -5.01 8.06
N THR A 11 10.69 -5.20 6.76
CA THR A 11 11.78 -5.39 5.80
C THR A 11 11.46 -4.73 4.46
N ASN A 12 12.47 -4.32 3.69
CA ASN A 12 12.32 -3.96 2.27
C ASN A 12 12.62 -5.13 1.31
N GLU A 13 12.83 -6.34 1.83
CA GLU A 13 12.97 -7.54 1.00
C GLU A 13 11.68 -7.83 0.20
N SER A 14 11.85 -8.43 -0.97
CA SER A 14 10.72 -9.04 -1.69
C SER A 14 10.21 -10.23 -0.89
N LEU A 15 8.90 -10.26 -0.66
CA LEU A 15 8.22 -11.32 0.09
C LEU A 15 7.21 -12.00 -0.82
N GLU A 16 6.98 -13.28 -0.58
CA GLU A 16 5.79 -13.97 -1.05
C GLU A 16 4.66 -13.79 -0.02
N TRP A 17 3.44 -14.18 -0.39
CA TRP A 17 2.29 -14.19 0.52
C TRP A 17 1.56 -15.51 0.36
N LYS A 18 1.20 -16.15 1.48
CA LYS A 18 0.54 -17.44 1.51
C LYS A 18 -0.88 -17.28 2.01
N ALA A 19 -1.86 -17.76 1.23
CA ALA A 19 -3.25 -17.79 1.66
C ALA A 19 -3.48 -18.86 2.75
N TRP A 20 -4.35 -18.57 3.71
CA TRP A 20 -4.82 -19.56 4.69
C TRP A 20 -6.06 -20.34 4.22
N LEU A 21 -6.79 -19.79 3.24
CA LEU A 21 -7.91 -20.46 2.58
C LEU A 21 -7.45 -21.07 1.25
N ASP A 22 -8.22 -22.03 0.74
CA ASP A 22 -7.96 -22.63 -0.57
C ASP A 22 -7.99 -21.57 -1.67
N VAL A 23 -6.99 -21.62 -2.55
CA VAL A 23 -6.87 -20.74 -3.71
C VAL A 23 -7.46 -21.41 -4.95
N VAL A 24 -7.96 -20.61 -5.91
CA VAL A 24 -8.38 -21.13 -7.21
C VAL A 24 -7.17 -21.69 -7.94
N LYS A 25 -7.25 -22.96 -8.37
CA LYS A 25 -6.26 -23.55 -9.27
C LYS A 25 -6.48 -23.04 -10.68
N VAL A 26 -5.45 -22.48 -11.30
CA VAL A 26 -5.55 -21.80 -12.61
C VAL A 26 -6.11 -22.74 -13.69
N GLU A 27 -5.74 -24.01 -13.66
CA GLU A 27 -6.22 -25.04 -14.58
C GLU A 27 -7.71 -25.40 -14.41
N GLN A 28 -8.34 -24.99 -13.31
CA GLN A 28 -9.75 -25.19 -12.99
C GLN A 28 -10.55 -23.88 -13.00
N ALA A 29 -9.90 -22.74 -13.22
CA ALA A 29 -10.54 -21.44 -13.18
C ALA A 29 -11.54 -21.26 -14.33
N THR A 30 -12.67 -20.60 -14.03
CA THR A 30 -13.64 -20.23 -15.04
C THR A 30 -13.08 -19.15 -16.00
N PRO A 31 -13.66 -18.98 -17.20
CA PRO A 31 -13.25 -17.91 -18.12
C PRO A 31 -13.32 -16.52 -17.49
N GLU A 32 -14.31 -16.26 -16.64
CA GLU A 32 -14.44 -14.99 -15.92
C GLU A 32 -13.29 -14.78 -14.94
N GLN A 33 -12.97 -15.79 -14.12
CA GLN A 33 -11.86 -15.72 -13.17
C GLN A 33 -10.52 -15.50 -13.89
N ILE A 34 -10.28 -16.19 -15.02
CA ILE A 34 -9.08 -15.97 -15.83
C ILE A 34 -9.00 -14.53 -16.35
N ALA A 35 -10.09 -13.99 -16.88
CA ALA A 35 -10.13 -12.61 -17.38
C ALA A 35 -9.84 -11.59 -16.26
N VAL A 36 -10.42 -11.78 -15.07
CA VAL A 36 -10.18 -10.91 -13.92
C VAL A 36 -8.73 -11.01 -13.44
N LEU A 37 -8.13 -12.21 -13.37
CA LEU A 37 -6.73 -12.37 -13.01
C LEU A 37 -5.81 -11.63 -14.00
N GLU A 38 -6.02 -11.81 -15.30
CA GLU A 38 -5.22 -11.16 -16.35
C GLU A 38 -5.30 -9.64 -16.30
N ALA A 39 -6.48 -9.09 -16.03
CA ALA A 39 -6.68 -7.64 -15.91
C ALA A 39 -6.15 -7.08 -14.58
N SER A 40 -5.98 -7.92 -13.54
CA SER A 40 -5.66 -7.46 -12.19
C SER A 40 -4.19 -7.13 -11.97
N HIS A 41 -3.29 -8.06 -12.31
CA HIS A 41 -1.84 -7.89 -12.10
C HIS A 41 -1.05 -8.92 -12.93
N PRO A 42 0.17 -8.60 -13.44
CA PRO A 42 0.97 -9.54 -14.23
C PRO A 42 1.27 -10.87 -13.53
N GLN A 43 1.38 -10.87 -12.21
CA GLN A 43 1.64 -12.06 -11.39
C GLN A 43 0.36 -12.67 -10.78
N ALA A 44 -0.83 -12.23 -11.17
CA ALA A 44 -2.08 -12.65 -10.53
C ALA A 44 -2.31 -14.16 -10.61
N LYS A 45 -1.88 -14.83 -11.69
CA LYS A 45 -2.03 -16.28 -11.88
C LYS A 45 -1.07 -17.11 -11.03
N THR A 46 -0.10 -16.49 -10.36
CA THR A 46 0.90 -17.17 -9.53
C THR A 46 0.94 -16.66 -8.09
N SER A 47 0.13 -15.66 -7.77
CA SER A 47 0.06 -15.05 -6.44
C SER A 47 -1.14 -15.60 -5.70
N ASP A 48 -0.90 -16.25 -4.56
CA ASP A 48 -1.96 -16.78 -3.68
C ASP A 48 -3.00 -15.70 -3.33
N TYR A 49 -2.59 -14.43 -3.19
CA TYR A 49 -3.53 -13.34 -2.89
C TYR A 49 -4.57 -13.16 -4.00
N TYR A 50 -4.14 -13.07 -5.26
CA TYR A 50 -5.05 -12.92 -6.39
C TYR A 50 -5.85 -14.20 -6.64
N LEU A 51 -5.23 -15.37 -6.53
CA LEU A 51 -5.90 -16.67 -6.68
C LEU A 51 -6.92 -16.94 -5.57
N LEU A 52 -6.73 -16.37 -4.37
CA LEU A 52 -7.71 -16.40 -3.30
C LEU A 52 -8.87 -15.45 -3.59
N LEU A 53 -8.58 -14.19 -3.89
CA LEU A 53 -9.64 -13.18 -4.07
C LEU A 53 -10.53 -13.44 -5.29
N VAL A 54 -10.01 -14.14 -6.31
CA VAL A 54 -10.80 -14.46 -7.52
C VAL A 54 -11.90 -15.51 -7.28
N HIS A 55 -12.03 -16.08 -6.07
CA HIS A 55 -13.29 -16.73 -5.67
C HIS A 55 -14.49 -15.77 -5.76
N GLN A 56 -14.26 -14.46 -5.62
CA GLN A 56 -15.23 -13.39 -5.80
C GLN A 56 -14.77 -12.45 -6.94
N PRO A 57 -14.92 -12.88 -8.22
CA PRO A 57 -14.30 -12.20 -9.36
C PRO A 57 -14.74 -10.74 -9.52
N GLU A 58 -16.01 -10.43 -9.29
CA GLU A 58 -16.52 -9.05 -9.36
C GLU A 58 -15.83 -8.12 -8.34
N ILE A 59 -15.65 -8.59 -7.10
CA ILE A 59 -14.97 -7.83 -6.05
C ILE A 59 -13.50 -7.60 -6.42
N LEU A 60 -12.80 -8.66 -6.87
CA LEU A 60 -11.40 -8.51 -7.28
C LEU A 60 -11.28 -7.56 -8.48
N ASN A 61 -12.21 -7.62 -9.43
CA ASN A 61 -12.20 -6.72 -10.57
C ASN A 61 -12.34 -5.24 -10.15
N HIS A 62 -13.32 -4.91 -9.31
CA HIS A 62 -13.50 -3.55 -8.81
C HIS A 62 -12.32 -3.07 -7.97
N ARG A 63 -11.78 -3.96 -7.12
CA ARG A 63 -10.57 -3.70 -6.34
C ARG A 63 -9.41 -3.34 -7.25
N SER A 64 -9.15 -4.13 -8.29
CA SER A 64 -8.01 -3.93 -9.19
C SER A 64 -8.12 -2.64 -9.98
N HIS A 65 -9.32 -2.32 -10.48
CA HIS A 65 -9.59 -1.05 -11.15
C HIS A 65 -9.38 0.15 -10.21
N THR A 66 -9.93 0.08 -9.00
CA THR A 66 -9.79 1.15 -8.00
C THR A 66 -8.32 1.33 -7.60
N TYR A 67 -7.61 0.24 -7.30
CA TYR A 67 -6.20 0.27 -6.97
C TYR A 67 -5.36 0.90 -8.09
N ASN A 68 -5.58 0.51 -9.35
CA ASN A 68 -4.82 1.04 -10.48
C ASN A 68 -5.13 2.53 -10.73
N ALA A 69 -6.39 2.92 -10.61
CA ALA A 69 -6.82 4.31 -10.70
C ALA A 69 -6.16 5.20 -9.62
N ILE A 70 -5.94 4.66 -8.41
CA ILE A 70 -5.29 5.36 -7.31
C ILE A 70 -3.77 5.34 -7.48
N MET A 71 -3.12 4.21 -7.68
CA MET A 71 -1.65 4.12 -7.59
C MET A 71 -0.90 4.53 -8.86
N TYR A 72 -1.58 4.52 -10.01
CA TYR A 72 -0.98 4.81 -11.32
C TYR A 72 -1.70 5.94 -12.06
N ALA A 73 -2.43 6.81 -11.36
CA ALA A 73 -3.02 8.00 -11.95
C ALA A 73 -1.95 8.83 -12.67
N PRO A 74 -2.20 9.32 -13.90
CA PRO A 74 -1.22 10.08 -14.68
C PRO A 74 -1.02 11.53 -14.19
N ARG A 75 -1.90 12.02 -13.31
CA ARG A 75 -1.92 13.38 -12.76
C ARG A 75 -2.30 13.33 -11.27
N GLY A 76 -2.24 14.48 -10.61
CA GLY A 76 -2.47 14.59 -9.18
C GLY A 76 -1.23 14.17 -8.40
N LEU A 77 -1.42 13.53 -7.25
CA LEU A 77 -0.31 13.29 -6.31
C LEU A 77 0.79 12.48 -6.96
N ASN A 78 2.04 12.92 -6.79
CA ASN A 78 3.18 12.18 -7.31
C ASN A 78 3.25 10.78 -6.69
N ARG A 79 3.81 9.83 -7.44
CA ARG A 79 3.81 8.42 -7.04
C ARG A 79 4.58 8.18 -5.74
N ALA A 80 5.69 8.88 -5.50
CA ALA A 80 6.47 8.68 -4.28
C ALA A 80 5.65 9.04 -3.03
N ASP A 81 4.88 10.12 -3.07
CA ASP A 81 4.03 10.54 -1.96
C ASP A 81 2.85 9.56 -1.73
N ARG A 82 2.28 8.99 -2.82
CA ARG A 82 1.29 7.90 -2.69
C ARG A 82 1.87 6.69 -1.96
N GLU A 83 3.10 6.29 -2.33
CA GLU A 83 3.81 5.17 -1.69
C GLU A 83 4.18 5.50 -0.23
N LEU A 84 4.50 6.76 0.11
CA LEU A 84 4.76 7.16 1.50
C LEU A 84 3.52 7.02 2.38
N GLY A 85 2.36 7.46 1.88
CA GLY A 85 1.08 7.23 2.56
C GLY A 85 0.80 5.73 2.73
N ALA A 86 0.96 4.95 1.67
CA ALA A 86 0.76 3.49 1.68
C ALA A 86 1.68 2.76 2.68
N LEU A 87 2.96 3.15 2.70
CA LEU A 87 3.99 2.63 3.60
C LEU A 87 3.65 2.96 5.06
N THR A 88 3.28 4.21 5.35
CA THR A 88 2.90 4.68 6.70
C THR A 88 1.72 3.88 7.24
N VAL A 89 0.66 3.73 6.45
CA VAL A 89 -0.54 2.99 6.85
C VAL A 89 -0.23 1.52 7.07
N SER A 90 0.57 0.93 6.17
CA SER A 90 0.97 -0.48 6.26
C SER A 90 1.84 -0.77 7.48
N GLN A 91 2.72 0.17 7.84
CA GLN A 91 3.53 0.10 9.05
C GLN A 91 2.63 0.18 10.30
N ILE A 92 1.72 1.15 10.37
CA ILE A 92 0.81 1.33 11.51
C ILE A 92 -0.08 0.10 11.71
N ASN A 93 -0.58 -0.48 10.62
CA ASN A 93 -1.42 -1.67 10.66
C ASN A 93 -0.63 -2.97 10.92
N GLY A 94 0.70 -2.94 10.88
CA GLY A 94 1.55 -4.13 11.04
C GLY A 94 1.57 -5.05 9.82
N CYS A 95 1.13 -4.60 8.63
CA CYS A 95 1.19 -5.42 7.41
C CYS A 95 2.62 -5.45 6.85
N VAL A 96 3.43 -6.43 7.27
CA VAL A 96 4.82 -6.59 6.82
C VAL A 96 4.94 -6.75 5.30
N TYR A 97 4.08 -7.55 4.67
CA TYR A 97 4.08 -7.70 3.21
C TYR A 97 3.84 -6.37 2.49
N CYS A 98 2.78 -5.65 2.92
CA CYS A 98 2.40 -4.39 2.29
C CYS A 98 3.51 -3.36 2.50
N ALA A 99 4.03 -3.26 3.73
CA ALA A 99 5.12 -2.37 4.07
C ALA A 99 6.38 -2.66 3.23
N SER A 100 6.72 -3.93 2.97
CA SER A 100 7.87 -4.26 2.13
C SER A 100 7.70 -3.86 0.67
N VAL A 101 6.50 -4.05 0.10
CA VAL A 101 6.19 -3.64 -1.27
C VAL A 101 6.26 -2.11 -1.41
N HIS A 102 5.63 -1.38 -0.49
CA HIS A 102 5.59 0.09 -0.56
C HIS A 102 6.94 0.72 -0.22
N ALA A 103 7.73 0.12 0.67
CA ALA A 103 9.11 0.52 0.92
C ALA A 103 9.96 0.42 -0.36
N GLN A 104 9.92 -0.72 -1.06
CA GLN A 104 10.66 -0.92 -2.31
C GLN A 104 10.26 0.10 -3.38
N ARG A 105 8.95 0.36 -3.53
CA ARG A 105 8.45 1.32 -4.52
C ARG A 105 8.79 2.76 -4.15
N PHE A 106 8.61 3.15 -2.90
CA PHE A 106 8.99 4.46 -2.39
C PHE A 106 10.48 4.72 -2.59
N GLU A 107 11.34 3.77 -2.19
CA GLU A 107 12.78 3.86 -2.35
C GLU A 107 13.18 3.95 -3.84
N GLN A 108 12.58 3.11 -4.68
CA GLN A 108 12.83 3.12 -6.12
C GLN A 108 12.55 4.50 -6.75
N LEU A 109 11.47 5.17 -6.32
CA LEU A 109 11.00 6.43 -6.87
C LEU A 109 11.72 7.64 -6.27
N SER A 110 11.90 7.67 -4.95
CA SER A 110 12.43 8.84 -4.22
C SER A 110 13.94 8.78 -4.00
N LYS A 111 14.55 7.60 -4.06
CA LYS A 111 15.94 7.32 -3.67
C LYS A 111 16.24 7.58 -2.19
N ARG A 112 15.21 7.58 -1.32
CA ARG A 112 15.32 7.82 0.12
C ARG A 112 15.16 6.54 0.94
N ALA A 113 16.22 5.74 1.02
CA ALA A 113 16.27 4.51 1.81
C ALA A 113 16.20 4.78 3.33
N ASP A 114 16.83 5.87 3.75
CA ASP A 114 16.83 6.40 5.11
C ASP A 114 15.43 6.75 5.62
N MET A 115 14.57 7.29 4.75
CA MET A 115 13.16 7.53 5.09
C MET A 115 12.39 6.21 5.30
N VAL A 116 12.68 5.16 4.53
CA VAL A 116 12.07 3.83 4.75
C VAL A 116 12.46 3.28 6.12
N GLU A 117 13.76 3.36 6.47
CA GLU A 117 14.26 2.92 7.78
C GLU A 117 13.57 3.68 8.91
N ALA A 118 13.43 5.01 8.77
CA ALA A 118 12.78 5.86 9.75
C ALA A 118 11.28 5.53 9.91
N VAL A 119 10.55 5.32 8.80
CA VAL A 119 9.13 4.92 8.86
C VAL A 119 8.96 3.55 9.49
N PHE A 120 9.81 2.57 9.16
CA PHE A 120 9.79 1.26 9.81
C PHE A 120 10.06 1.33 11.32
N ALA A 121 10.95 2.23 11.75
CA ALA A 121 11.24 2.47 13.16
C ALA A 121 10.03 3.05 13.90
N ASP A 122 9.57 4.23 13.47
CA ASP A 122 8.39 4.90 13.99
C ASP A 122 7.95 6.04 13.05
N PRO A 123 6.79 5.93 12.37
CA PRO A 123 6.28 6.98 11.50
C PRO A 123 6.15 8.34 12.19
N ALA A 124 5.86 8.38 13.50
CA ALA A 124 5.69 9.64 14.24
C ALA A 124 6.97 10.49 14.28
N THR A 125 8.14 9.88 14.04
CA THR A 125 9.44 10.57 14.04
C THR A 125 10.16 10.51 12.69
N ALA A 126 9.52 9.91 11.67
CA ALA A 126 10.19 9.58 10.41
C ALA A 126 10.37 10.76 9.46
N ALA A 127 9.54 11.80 9.58
CA ALA A 127 9.49 12.89 8.63
C ALA A 127 10.83 13.67 8.55
N GLN A 128 11.32 13.85 7.32
CA GLN A 128 12.57 14.56 7.03
C GLN A 128 12.33 15.97 6.47
N THR A 129 11.12 16.22 5.96
CA THR A 129 10.66 17.51 5.45
C THR A 129 9.27 17.82 6.00
N SER A 130 8.85 19.08 5.93
CA SER A 130 7.49 19.50 6.33
C SER A 130 6.42 18.82 5.47
N ARG A 131 6.66 18.62 4.17
CA ARG A 131 5.80 17.83 3.29
C ARG A 131 5.66 16.38 3.72
N ASP A 132 6.77 15.71 4.03
CA ASP A 132 6.73 14.33 4.53
C ASP A 132 5.93 14.26 5.83
N LYS A 133 6.11 15.25 6.71
CA LYS A 133 5.38 15.36 7.98
C LYS A 133 3.87 15.45 7.74
N ALA A 134 3.42 16.35 6.88
CA ALA A 134 2.01 16.52 6.56
C ALA A 134 1.38 15.24 5.98
N ILE A 135 2.09 14.55 5.08
CA ILE A 135 1.66 13.27 4.49
C ILE A 135 1.52 12.19 5.57
N ILE A 136 2.55 12.03 6.40
CA ILE A 136 2.60 10.99 7.45
C ILE A 136 1.55 11.28 8.53
N GLU A 137 1.34 12.54 8.93
CA GLU A 137 0.35 12.92 9.94
C GLU A 137 -1.08 12.68 9.44
N LEU A 138 -1.40 13.03 8.20
CA LEU A 138 -2.70 12.72 7.60
C LEU A 138 -2.91 11.20 7.54
N ALA A 139 -1.93 10.45 7.01
CA ALA A 139 -2.00 8.99 6.90
C ALA A 139 -2.18 8.32 8.28
N THR A 140 -1.48 8.83 9.29
CA THR A 140 -1.56 8.35 10.68
C THR A 140 -2.93 8.63 11.28
N SER A 141 -3.43 9.86 11.16
CA SER A 141 -4.73 10.28 11.70
C SER A 141 -5.86 9.48 11.06
N LEU A 142 -5.89 9.42 9.73
CA LEU A 142 -6.90 8.67 8.98
C LEU A 142 -6.89 7.15 9.31
N THR A 143 -5.73 6.59 9.67
CA THR A 143 -5.61 5.18 10.03
C THR A 143 -6.05 4.90 11.47
N LYS A 144 -5.61 5.72 12.43
CA LYS A 144 -5.82 5.47 13.86
C LYS A 144 -7.13 6.06 14.39
N GLN A 145 -7.55 7.20 13.86
CA GLN A 145 -8.65 8.03 14.35
C GLN A 145 -9.36 8.74 13.18
N PRO A 146 -9.99 7.99 12.25
CA PRO A 146 -10.62 8.57 11.05
C PRO A 146 -11.73 9.58 11.35
N ASP A 147 -12.29 9.57 12.57
CA ASP A 147 -13.29 10.48 13.09
C ASP A 147 -12.71 11.79 13.67
N HIS A 148 -11.38 11.88 13.81
CA HIS A 148 -10.67 13.05 14.36
C HIS A 148 -9.98 13.90 13.28
N LEU A 149 -10.07 13.51 12.01
CA LEU A 149 -9.52 14.28 10.90
C LEU A 149 -10.39 15.52 10.68
N ASP A 150 -9.81 16.70 10.88
CA ASP A 150 -10.42 18.00 10.64
C ASP A 150 -9.76 18.75 9.47
N ASP A 151 -10.23 19.96 9.20
CA ASP A 151 -9.75 20.80 8.10
C ASP A 151 -8.30 21.28 8.30
N ALA A 152 -7.74 21.23 9.51
CA ALA A 152 -6.36 21.59 9.77
C ALA A 152 -5.37 20.63 9.10
N TYR A 153 -5.68 19.33 9.02
CA TYR A 153 -4.86 18.38 8.26
C TYR A 153 -4.84 18.69 6.75
N ILE A 154 -5.98 19.10 6.21
CA ILE A 154 -6.11 19.49 4.81
C ILE A 154 -5.32 20.78 4.55
N GLN A 155 -5.43 21.77 5.45
CA GLN A 155 -4.68 23.01 5.35
C GLN A 155 -3.17 22.79 5.44
N ALA A 156 -2.69 21.91 6.32
CA ALA A 156 -1.28 21.58 6.43
C ALA A 156 -0.70 21.02 5.12
N LEU A 157 -1.46 20.21 4.38
CA LEU A 157 -1.04 19.72 3.05
C LEU A 157 -1.01 20.85 2.01
N LYS A 158 -1.98 21.78 2.06
CA LYS A 158 -2.03 22.95 1.17
C LYS A 158 -0.86 23.91 1.41
N ASP A 159 -0.46 24.08 2.67
CA ASP A 159 0.68 24.91 3.05
C ASP A 159 2.00 24.35 2.47
N GLU A 160 2.07 23.03 2.25
CA GLU A 160 3.16 22.32 1.56
C GLU A 160 2.97 22.25 0.03
N GLY A 161 2.06 23.08 -0.50
CA GLY A 161 1.83 23.28 -1.93
C GLY A 161 0.98 22.21 -2.60
N MET A 162 0.30 21.34 -1.86
CA MET A 162 -0.61 20.35 -2.45
C MET A 162 -1.92 20.98 -2.91
N ASP A 163 -2.36 20.63 -4.12
CA ASP A 163 -3.71 20.98 -4.58
C ASP A 163 -4.79 20.00 -4.07
N ASP A 164 -6.06 20.36 -4.28
CA ASP A 164 -7.20 19.56 -3.81
C ASP A 164 -7.23 18.13 -4.41
N VAL A 165 -6.74 17.96 -5.64
CA VAL A 165 -6.69 16.66 -6.31
C VAL A 165 -5.59 15.80 -5.69
N GLU A 166 -4.42 16.38 -5.42
CA GLU A 166 -3.32 15.70 -4.74
C GLU A 166 -3.70 15.25 -3.32
N ILE A 167 -4.46 16.07 -2.59
CA ILE A 167 -4.95 15.73 -1.25
C ILE A 167 -5.98 14.59 -1.31
N LEU A 168 -6.92 14.65 -2.27
CA LEU A 168 -7.89 13.58 -2.48
C LEU A 168 -7.20 12.26 -2.85
N ASP A 169 -6.17 12.33 -3.70
CA ASP A 169 -5.35 11.18 -4.08
C ASP A 169 -4.63 10.56 -2.87
N LEU A 170 -4.09 11.38 -1.97
CA LEU A 170 -3.46 10.89 -0.74
C LEU A 170 -4.46 10.14 0.15
N ILE A 171 -5.64 10.72 0.36
CA ILE A 171 -6.71 10.10 1.15
C ILE A 171 -7.13 8.77 0.51
N HIS A 172 -7.29 8.72 -0.81
CA HIS A 172 -7.60 7.48 -1.52
C HIS A 172 -6.51 6.42 -1.36
N SER A 173 -5.23 6.79 -1.47
CA SER A 173 -4.09 5.88 -1.22
C SER A 173 -4.17 5.31 0.20
N VAL A 174 -4.32 6.17 1.21
CA VAL A 174 -4.40 5.74 2.61
C VAL A 174 -5.59 4.81 2.84
N ALA A 175 -6.77 5.16 2.30
CA ALA A 175 -7.99 4.37 2.46
C ALA A 175 -7.89 2.99 1.79
N ILE A 176 -7.38 2.91 0.56
CA ILE A 176 -7.26 1.62 -0.14
C ILE A 176 -6.26 0.70 0.55
N PHE A 177 -5.19 1.22 1.15
CA PHE A 177 -4.26 0.40 1.94
C PHE A 177 -4.81 0.03 3.32
N GLY A 178 -5.62 0.88 3.95
CA GLY A 178 -6.41 0.46 5.10
C GLY A 178 -7.27 -0.78 4.78
N TRP A 179 -7.93 -0.79 3.62
CA TRP A 179 -8.71 -1.94 3.17
C TRP A 179 -7.82 -3.14 2.80
N ALA A 180 -6.77 -2.93 2.01
CA ALA A 180 -5.89 -4.01 1.55
C ALA A 180 -5.13 -4.68 2.70
N ASN A 181 -4.61 -3.90 3.66
CA ASN A 181 -3.94 -4.43 4.84
C ASN A 181 -4.85 -5.36 5.64
N ARG A 182 -6.14 -5.03 5.78
CA ARG A 182 -7.11 -5.89 6.47
C ARG A 182 -7.26 -7.24 5.79
N LEU A 183 -7.24 -7.31 4.46
CA LEU A 183 -7.27 -8.60 3.76
C LEU A 183 -5.95 -9.35 3.91
N MET A 184 -4.83 -8.66 3.67
CA MET A 184 -3.48 -9.25 3.71
C MET A 184 -3.12 -9.83 5.08
N LEU A 185 -3.58 -9.21 6.17
CA LEU A 185 -3.34 -9.65 7.54
C LEU A 185 -4.26 -10.77 8.03
N ASN A 186 -5.46 -10.89 7.46
CA ASN A 186 -6.52 -11.75 8.01
C ASN A 186 -6.90 -12.91 7.09
N LEU A 187 -6.26 -13.04 5.93
CA LEU A 187 -6.48 -14.13 4.97
C LEU A 187 -5.21 -14.93 4.66
N GLY A 188 -4.08 -14.58 5.28
CA GLY A 188 -2.79 -15.17 4.97
C GLY A 188 -1.64 -14.48 5.70
N GLU A 189 -0.42 -14.84 5.32
CA GLU A 189 0.80 -14.35 5.96
C GLU A 189 1.94 -14.12 4.95
N PRO A 190 2.86 -13.18 5.23
CA PRO A 190 4.08 -13.02 4.44
C PRO A 190 4.97 -14.27 4.54
N VAL A 191 5.56 -14.66 3.42
CA VAL A 191 6.57 -15.72 3.36
C VAL A 191 7.89 -15.10 2.93
N TYR A 192 8.91 -15.27 3.76
CA TYR A 192 10.27 -14.81 3.47
C TYR A 192 10.91 -15.78 2.48
N THR A 193 11.33 -15.27 1.33
CA THR A 193 12.12 -16.04 0.37
C THR A 193 13.53 -16.16 0.92
N ASN A 194 13.91 -17.35 1.37
CA ASN A 194 15.27 -17.68 1.81
C ASN A 194 16.30 -17.58 0.68
#